data_AF-A0A2L0UCJ8-F1
#
_entry.id   AF-A0A2L0UCJ8-F1
#
_cell.length_a   1.000
_cell.length_b   1.000
_cell.length_c   1.000
_cell.angle_alpha   90.00
_cell.angle_beta   90.00
_cell.angle_gamma   90.00
#
_symmetry.space_group_name_H-M   'P 1'
#
loop_
_entity.id
_entity.type
_entity.pdbx_description
1 polymer ?
#
loop_
_entity_poly.entity_id
_entity_poly.type
_entity_poly.pdbx_seq_one_letter_code
_entity_poly.pdbx_strand_id
1 'polypeptide(L)' 'MADGAGPATGDAQVDQIVAVLRELPDLPVAEHAEVFLEVHVRLGGELNPEQKLRQAGAHGSP' A
#
# COMPACT_ATOMS: atom_id res chain seq x y z
N MET A 1 18.51 -17.64 -6.19
CA MET A 1 17.71 -16.69 -5.40
C MET A 1 17.26 -15.62 -6.37
N ALA A 2 15.98 -15.61 -6.77
CA ALA A 2 15.45 -14.53 -7.58
C ALA A 2 15.32 -13.33 -6.63
N ASP A 3 16.08 -12.28 -6.90
CA ASP A 3 15.95 -11.02 -6.19
C ASP A 3 14.49 -10.57 -6.37
N GLY A 4 13.70 -10.60 -5.30
CA GLY A 4 12.25 -10.29 -5.32
C GLY A 4 11.95 -8.81 -5.62
N ALA A 5 12.91 -8.10 -6.21
CA ALA A 5 12.74 -6.77 -6.73
C ALA A 5 12.03 -6.86 -8.08
N GLY A 6 10.70 -6.82 -8.04
CA GLY A 6 9.90 -6.46 -9.21
C GLY A 6 10.39 -5.14 -9.83
N PRO A 7 10.07 -4.88 -11.10
CA PRO A 7 10.50 -3.66 -11.79
C PRO A 7 10.03 -2.41 -11.03
N ALA A 8 10.92 -1.42 -10.92
CA ALA A 8 10.58 -0.13 -10.33
C ALA A 8 9.49 0.56 -11.15
N THR A 9 8.57 1.21 -10.46
CA THR A 9 7.46 1.96 -11.08
C THR A 9 7.89 3.34 -11.59
N GLY A 10 9.07 3.81 -11.17
CA GLY A 10 9.56 5.15 -11.47
C GLY A 10 9.08 6.20 -10.46
N ASP A 11 8.24 5.81 -9.50
CA ASP A 11 7.80 6.61 -8.38
C ASP A 11 8.29 5.99 -7.07
N ALA A 12 9.17 6.70 -6.37
CA ALA A 12 9.82 6.21 -5.16
C ALA A 12 8.83 5.95 -4.00
N GLN A 13 7.68 6.63 -4.00
CA GLN A 13 6.67 6.47 -2.97
C GLN A 13 5.81 5.24 -3.25
N VAL A 14 5.43 5.03 -4.51
CA VAL A 14 4.76 3.79 -4.95
C VAL A 14 5.66 2.58 -4.74
N ASP A 15 6.94 2.68 -5.09
CA ASP A 15 7.92 1.60 -4.90
C ASP A 15 8.08 1.21 -3.42
N GLN A 16 8.08 2.20 -2.51
CA GLN A 16 8.11 1.94 -1.07
C GLN A 16 6.84 1.26 -0.56
N ILE A 17 5.67 1.67 -1.05
CA ILE A 17 4.40 1.06 -0.63
C ILE A 17 4.33 -0.40 -1.08
N VAL A 18 4.73 -0.70 -2.32
CA VAL A 18 4.71 -2.07 -2.86
C VAL A 18 5.80 -2.95 -2.24
N ALA A 19 6.92 -2.36 -1.77
CA ALA A 19 7.99 -3.10 -1.11
C ALA A 19 7.52 -3.86 0.15
N VAL A 20 6.45 -3.42 0.82
CA VAL A 20 5.83 -4.12 1.97
C VAL A 20 5.40 -5.54 1.60
N LEU A 21 4.98 -5.78 0.35
CA LEU A 21 4.60 -7.12 -0.10
C LEU A 21 5.75 -8.13 -0.09
N ARG A 22 7.00 -7.67 0.02
CA ARG A 22 8.18 -8.54 0.16
C ARG A 22 8.24 -9.25 1.50
N GLU A 23 7.48 -8.79 2.50
CA GLU A 23 7.42 -9.39 3.84
C GLU A 23 6.46 -10.58 3.90
N LEU A 24 5.54 -10.72 2.93
CA LEU A 24 4.54 -11.79 2.90
C LEU A 24 5.10 -13.22 3.03
N PRO A 25 6.23 -13.60 2.40
CA PRO A 25 6.80 -14.95 2.55
C PRO A 25 7.21 -15.30 3.98
N ASP A 26 7.51 -14.29 4.80
CA ASP A 26 7.94 -14.45 6.19
C ASP A 26 6.76 -14.39 7.18
N LEU A 27 5.56 -14.06 6.71
CA LEU A 27 4.34 -13.92 7.51
C LEU A 27 3.40 -15.13 7.36
N PRO A 28 2.63 -15.48 8.39
CA PRO A 28 1.53 -16.44 8.27
C PRO A 28 0.52 -15.99 7.21
N VAL A 29 0.01 -16.95 6.42
CA VAL A 29 -1.00 -16.67 5.37
C VAL A 29 -2.24 -15.96 5.92
N ALA A 30 -2.58 -16.18 7.19
CA ALA A 30 -3.68 -15.49 7.88
C ALA A 30 -3.49 -13.96 7.95
N GLU A 31 -2.24 -13.48 7.99
CA GLU A 31 -1.89 -12.06 8.08
C GLU A 31 -1.79 -11.39 6.71
N HIS A 32 -1.73 -12.17 5.62
CA HIS A 32 -1.56 -11.62 4.27
C HIS A 32 -2.69 -10.67 3.88
N ALA A 33 -3.93 -10.95 4.33
CA ALA A 33 -5.08 -10.11 4.03
C ALA A 33 -4.94 -8.69 4.60
N GLU A 34 -4.38 -8.56 5.80
CA GLU A 34 -4.16 -7.26 6.44
C GLU A 34 -3.07 -6.47 5.71
N VAL A 35 -1.98 -7.13 5.35
CA VAL A 35 -0.89 -6.54 4.55
C VAL A 35 -1.40 -6.06 3.18
N PHE A 36 -2.19 -6.87 2.49
CA PHE A 36 -2.79 -6.46 1.21
C PHE A 36 -3.73 -5.27 1.37
N LEU A 37 -4.54 -5.23 2.43
CA LEU A 37 -5.44 -4.12 2.70
C LEU A 37 -4.67 -2.83 2.97
N GLU A 38 -3.60 -2.89 3.77
CA GLU A 38 -2.73 -1.76 4.06
C GLU A 38 -2.10 -1.19 2.79
N VAL A 39 -1.50 -2.05 1.96
CA VAL A 39 -0.91 -1.66 0.67
C VAL A 39 -1.97 -1.02 -0.23
N HIS A 40 -3.18 -1.59 -0.28
CA HIS A 40 -4.27 -1.06 -1.10
C HIS A 40 -4.71 0.34 -0.63
N VAL A 41 -4.86 0.55 0.67
CA VAL A 41 -5.23 1.87 1.24
C VAL A 41 -4.15 2.90 0.95
N ARG A 42 -2.87 2.55 1.15
CA ARG A 42 -1.74 3.46 0.89
C ARG A 42 -1.62 3.82 -0.59
N LEU A 43 -1.68 2.83 -1.48
CA LEU A 43 -1.67 3.06 -2.93
C LEU A 43 -2.88 3.87 -3.38
N GLY A 44 -4.07 3.57 -2.88
CA GLY A 44 -5.28 4.33 -3.21
C GLY A 44 -5.12 5.81 -2.89
N GLY A 45 -4.58 6.13 -1.72
CA GLY A 45 -4.31 7.52 -1.34
C GLY A 45 -3.17 8.18 -2.11
N GLU A 46 -2.16 7.42 -2.55
CA GLU A 46 -1.04 7.95 -3.32
C GLU A 46 -1.43 8.24 -4.78
N LEU A 47 -2.11 7.29 -5.42
CA LEU A 47 -2.53 7.40 -6.81
C LEU A 47 -3.75 8.31 -6.99
N ASN A 48 -4.56 8.49 -5.95
CA ASN A 48 -5.74 9.35 -5.97
C ASN A 48 -5.70 10.35 -4.80
N PRO A 49 -4.97 11.46 -4.91
CA PRO A 49 -4.88 12.46 -3.84
C PRO A 49 -6.27 13.06 -3.48
N GLU A 50 -7.22 13.06 -4.41
CA GLU A 50 -8.61 13.44 -4.15
C GLU A 50 -9.36 12.46 -3.23
N GLN A 51 -8.97 11.19 -3.15
CA GLN A 51 -9.50 10.24 -2.16
C GLN A 51 -8.98 10.55 -0.75
N LYS A 52 -7.71 10.97 -0.60
CA LYS A 52 -7.16 11.43 0.69
C LYS A 52 -7.96 12.64 1.22
N LEU A 53 -8.29 13.60 0.36
CA LEU A 53 -9.10 14.76 0.74
C LEU A 53 -10.52 14.37 1.18
N ARG A 54 -11.15 13.42 0.48
CA ARG A 54 -12.51 12.93 0.82
C ARG A 54 -12.54 12.14 2.14
N GLN A 55 -11.53 11.32 2.42
CA GLN A 55 -11.41 10.61 3.71
C GLN A 55 -11.18 11.59 4.88
N ALA A 56 -10.35 12.63 4.69
CA ALA A 56 -10.14 13.66 5.71
C ALA A 56 -11.42 14.50 5.96
N GLY A 57 -12.21 14.77 4.93
CA GLY A 57 -13.50 15.48 5.07
C GLY A 57 -14.62 14.65 5.69
N ALA A 58 -14.58 13.31 5.59
CA ALA A 58 -15.59 12.42 6.15
C ALA A 58 -15.58 12.33 7.69
N HIS A 59 -14.50 12.77 8.34
CA HIS A 59 -14.41 12.89 9.81
C HIS A 59 -14.91 14.24 10.35
N GLY A 60 -15.37 15.14 9.48
CA GLY A 60 -15.98 16.41 9.84
C GLY A 60 -17.49 16.39 9.61
N SER A 61 -18.26 15.84 10.54
CA SER A 61 -19.67 16.20 10.69
C SER A 61 -20.01 16.26 12.19
N PRO A 62 -20.63 17.37 12.66
CA PRO A 62 -21.02 17.58 14.06
C PRO A 62 -22.16 16.67 14.52
#